data_AF-A0A8J2Y5I6-F1
#
_entry.id   AF-A0A8J2Y5I6-F1
#
_cell.length_a   1.000
_cell.length_b   1.000
_cell.length_c   1.000
_cell.angle_alpha   90.00
_cell.angle_beta   90.00
_cell.angle_gamma   90.00
#
_symmetry.space_group_name_H-M   'P 1'
#
loop_
_entity.id
_entity.type
_entity.pdbx_description
1 polymer ?
#
loop_
_entity_poly.entity_id
_entity_poly.type
_entity_poly.pdbx_seq_one_letter_code
_entity_poly.pdbx_strand_id
1 'polypeptide(L)'
;MSKNTLNIKKHGFKTPEGYFDALETKIIDTVKLSSKMPQEVPFKVPKNYFDTLSEKIEMNTISKTKKTKVISLFAYRPLRYVASIAAVLAVLFSIFIFQNNLTFKSEASLSDVSEYIENELIYFSDLELQELISEQPINDEVSNTTISNEELLDYLSYTLRDDHIFNE
;
A
#
# COMPACT_ATOMS: atom_id res chain seq x y z
N MET A 1 29.35 7.11 -51.42
CA MET A 1 28.80 5.78 -51.77
C MET A 1 28.94 4.86 -50.56
N SER A 2 27.84 4.62 -49.83
CA SER A 2 27.85 3.73 -48.66
C SER A 2 27.71 2.28 -49.12
N LYS A 3 28.65 1.41 -48.71
CA LYS A 3 28.63 -0.03 -49.03
C LYS A 3 27.67 -0.72 -48.07
N ASN A 4 26.51 -1.15 -48.57
CA ASN A 4 25.54 -1.91 -47.80
C ASN A 4 25.98 -3.38 -47.72
N THR A 5 26.66 -3.77 -46.65
CA THR A 5 27.03 -5.17 -46.38
C THR A 5 25.88 -5.85 -45.64
N LEU A 6 25.04 -6.59 -46.38
CA LEU A 6 23.99 -7.43 -45.80
C LEU A 6 24.65 -8.49 -44.89
N ASN A 7 24.39 -8.38 -43.59
CA ASN A 7 24.88 -9.32 -42.58
C ASN A 7 24.04 -10.61 -42.64
N ILE A 8 24.37 -11.51 -43.57
CA ILE A 8 23.68 -12.79 -43.73
C ILE A 8 24.15 -13.72 -42.60
N LYS A 9 23.41 -13.74 -41.48
CA LYS A 9 23.63 -14.71 -40.39
C LYS A 9 23.58 -16.12 -40.98
N LYS A 10 24.65 -16.92 -40.89
CA LYS A 10 24.65 -18.33 -41.33
C LYS A 10 23.54 -19.08 -40.56
N HIS A 11 22.47 -19.44 -41.25
CA HIS A 11 21.34 -20.17 -40.67
C HIS A 11 21.83 -21.55 -40.22
N GLY A 12 21.45 -21.98 -39.01
CA GLY A 12 21.95 -23.22 -38.38
C GLY A 12 21.48 -24.53 -39.01
N PHE A 13 20.92 -24.49 -40.21
CA PHE A 13 20.48 -25.68 -40.93
C PHE A 13 21.59 -26.14 -41.86
N LYS A 14 22.17 -27.31 -41.55
CA LYS A 14 23.07 -28.03 -42.45
C LYS A 14 22.36 -29.30 -42.91
N THR A 15 22.44 -29.59 -44.20
CA THR A 15 22.00 -30.89 -44.73
C THR A 15 23.01 -31.97 -44.38
N PRO A 16 22.58 -33.23 -44.23
CA PRO A 16 23.49 -34.36 -44.10
C PRO A 16 24.48 -34.43 -45.26
N GLU A 17 25.66 -35.00 -45.00
CA GLU A 17 26.65 -35.29 -46.04
C GLU A 17 26.05 -36.24 -47.09
N GLY A 18 26.30 -35.97 -48.37
CA GLY A 18 25.76 -36.77 -49.48
C GLY A 18 24.25 -36.59 -49.75
N TYR A 19 23.56 -35.67 -49.07
CA TYR A 19 22.11 -35.46 -49.27
C TYR A 19 21.75 -35.17 -50.73
N PHE A 20 22.47 -34.25 -51.36
CA PHE A 20 22.21 -33.85 -52.75
C PHE A 20 22.72 -34.89 -53.76
N ASP A 21 23.81 -35.59 -53.43
CA ASP A 21 24.37 -36.63 -54.29
C ASP A 21 23.41 -37.82 -54.43
N ALA A 22 22.68 -38.17 -53.36
CA ALA A 22 21.69 -39.25 -53.37
C ALA A 22 20.25 -38.80 -53.71
N LEU A 23 20.02 -37.49 -53.87
CA LEU A 23 18.67 -36.92 -54.05
C LEU A 23 18.02 -37.41 -55.34
N GLU A 24 18.76 -37.41 -56.44
CA GLU A 24 18.27 -37.85 -57.75
C GLU A 24 17.82 -39.31 -57.71
N THR A 25 18.68 -40.21 -57.21
CA THR A 25 18.37 -41.63 -57.07
C THR A 25 17.14 -41.84 -56.21
N LYS A 26 17.05 -41.13 -55.07
CA LYS A 26 15.91 -41.22 -54.16
C LYS A 26 14.60 -40.77 -54.82
N ILE A 27 14.60 -39.68 -55.59
CA ILE A 27 13.42 -39.21 -56.32
C ILE A 27 13.02 -40.26 -57.36
N ILE A 28 13.95 -40.74 -58.18
CA ILE A 28 13.68 -41.75 -59.21
C ILE A 28 13.11 -43.03 -58.59
N ASP A 29 13.67 -43.49 -57.48
CA ASP A 29 13.21 -44.69 -56.78
C ASP A 29 11.80 -44.50 -56.18
N THR A 30 11.51 -43.32 -55.60
CA THR A 30 10.15 -43.02 -55.12
C THR A 30 9.12 -42.98 -56.24
N VAL A 31 9.47 -42.43 -57.41
CA VAL A 31 8.58 -42.41 -58.58
C VAL A 31 8.33 -43.83 -59.08
N LYS A 32 9.37 -44.65 -59.24
CA LYS A 32 9.24 -46.07 -59.63
C LYS A 32 8.40 -46.88 -58.63
N LEU A 33 8.47 -46.55 -57.34
CA LEU A 33 7.65 -47.20 -56.31
C LEU A 33 6.18 -46.76 -56.41
N SER A 34 5.93 -45.47 -56.64
CA SER A 34 4.57 -44.92 -56.84
C SER A 34 3.88 -45.50 -58.08
N SER A 35 4.61 -45.77 -59.17
CA SER A 35 4.04 -46.40 -60.38
C SER A 35 3.63 -47.87 -60.17
N LYS A 36 4.13 -48.52 -59.11
CA LYS A 36 3.76 -49.89 -58.71
C LYS A 36 2.68 -49.92 -57.63
N MET A 37 2.29 -48.77 -57.08
CA MET A 37 1.17 -48.70 -56.13
C MET A 37 -0.17 -48.87 -56.86
N PRO A 38 -1.17 -49.48 -56.22
CA PRO A 38 -2.53 -49.49 -56.73
C PRO A 38 -2.99 -48.05 -57.04
N GLN A 39 -3.63 -47.83 -58.20
CA GLN A 39 -4.24 -46.54 -58.54
C GLN A 39 -5.39 -46.16 -57.59
N GLU A 40 -5.84 -47.10 -56.76
CA GLU A 40 -6.79 -46.81 -55.71
C GLU A 40 -6.10 -46.02 -54.60
N VAL A 41 -6.40 -44.72 -54.55
CA VAL A 41 -6.08 -43.89 -53.39
C VAL A 41 -6.66 -44.55 -52.13
N PRO A 42 -5.82 -44.92 -51.14
CA PRO A 42 -6.28 -45.61 -49.94
C PRO A 42 -7.20 -44.74 -49.07
N PHE A 43 -7.22 -43.44 -49.31
CA PHE A 43 -8.06 -42.48 -48.63
C PHE A 43 -9.04 -41.87 -49.64
N LYS A 44 -10.29 -42.34 -49.59
CA LYS A 44 -11.40 -41.70 -50.27
C LYS A 44 -12.19 -40.88 -49.25
N VAL A 45 -12.49 -39.63 -49.60
CA VAL A 45 -13.40 -38.82 -48.80
C VAL A 45 -14.82 -39.40 -48.90
N PRO A 46 -15.62 -39.34 -47.82
CA PRO A 46 -17.02 -39.73 -47.88
C PRO A 46 -17.79 -38.93 -48.94
N LYS A 47 -18.81 -39.57 -49.51
CA LYS A 47 -19.72 -38.91 -50.45
C LYS A 47 -20.32 -37.66 -49.79
N ASN A 48 -20.31 -36.53 -50.50
CA ASN A 48 -20.84 -35.24 -50.05
C ASN A 48 -20.14 -34.63 -48.80
N TYR A 49 -18.89 -35.02 -48.53
CA TYR A 49 -18.10 -34.43 -47.42
C TYR A 49 -18.01 -32.90 -47.54
N PHE A 50 -17.61 -32.39 -48.70
CA PHE A 50 -17.45 -30.95 -48.90
C PHE A 50 -18.78 -30.19 -48.99
N ASP A 51 -19.83 -30.86 -49.48
CA ASP A 51 -21.17 -30.26 -49.57
C ASP A 51 -21.78 -30.01 -48.18
N THR A 52 -21.52 -30.92 -47.23
CA THR A 52 -22.03 -30.84 -45.85
C THR A 52 -21.06 -30.16 -44.88
N LEU A 53 -19.82 -29.89 -45.31
CA LEU A 53 -18.79 -29.32 -44.45
C LEU A 53 -19.18 -27.93 -43.93
N SER A 54 -19.69 -27.06 -44.80
CA SER A 54 -20.10 -25.70 -44.44
C SER A 54 -21.22 -25.72 -43.40
N GLU A 55 -22.28 -26.50 -43.64
CA GLU A 55 -23.41 -26.66 -42.71
C GLU A 55 -22.93 -27.21 -41.34
N LYS A 56 -22.00 -28.17 -41.37
CA LYS A 56 -21.43 -28.76 -40.15
C LYS A 56 -20.57 -27.77 -39.37
N ILE A 57 -19.86 -26.87 -40.04
CA ILE A 57 -19.10 -25.80 -39.39
C ILE A 57 -20.07 -24.81 -38.75
N GLU A 58 -21.08 -24.34 -39.47
CA GLU A 58 -22.07 -23.38 -38.97
C GLU A 58 -22.84 -23.94 -37.76
N MET A 59 -23.32 -25.18 -37.84
CA MET A 59 -24.05 -25.83 -36.74
C MET A 59 -23.19 -26.01 -35.47
N ASN A 60 -21.89 -26.22 -35.62
CA ASN A 60 -20.99 -26.45 -34.49
C ASN A 60 -20.33 -25.18 -33.93
N THR A 61 -20.23 -24.11 -34.71
CA THR A 61 -19.55 -22.87 -34.30
C THR A 61 -20.51 -21.73 -33.98
N ILE A 62 -21.61 -21.60 -34.71
CA ILE A 62 -22.54 -20.45 -34.59
C ILE A 62 -23.70 -20.80 -33.65
N SER A 63 -24.28 -21.98 -33.77
CA SER A 63 -25.50 -22.37 -33.03
C SER A 63 -25.25 -22.86 -31.60
N LYS A 64 -24.01 -23.19 -31.23
CA LYS A 64 -23.63 -23.69 -29.89
C LYS A 64 -23.05 -22.63 -28.97
N THR A 65 -23.35 -21.35 -29.19
CA THR A 65 -23.11 -20.33 -28.17
C THR A 65 -24.14 -20.48 -27.05
N LYS A 66 -24.03 -21.56 -26.25
CA LYS A 66 -24.55 -21.54 -24.87
C LYS A 66 -23.98 -20.27 -24.27
N LYS A 67 -24.84 -19.28 -23.97
CA LYS A 67 -24.46 -18.08 -23.22
C LYS A 67 -23.80 -18.56 -21.93
N THR A 68 -22.48 -18.64 -21.93
CA THR A 68 -21.74 -18.89 -20.70
C THR A 68 -21.97 -17.66 -19.86
N LYS A 69 -22.47 -17.86 -18.63
CA LYS A 69 -22.67 -16.77 -17.68
C LYS A 69 -21.29 -16.26 -17.29
N VAL A 70 -20.77 -15.29 -18.04
CA VAL A 70 -19.54 -14.59 -17.70
C VAL A 70 -19.83 -13.73 -16.48
N ILE A 71 -19.22 -14.08 -15.35
CA ILE A 71 -19.21 -13.24 -14.17
C ILE A 71 -17.93 -12.40 -14.20
N SER A 72 -18.03 -11.10 -13.95
CA SER A 72 -16.87 -10.23 -13.84
C SER A 72 -16.04 -10.64 -12.61
N LEU A 73 -14.75 -10.92 -12.81
CA LEU A 73 -13.87 -11.42 -11.74
C LEU A 73 -13.63 -10.41 -10.60
N PHE A 74 -13.87 -9.13 -10.86
CA PHE A 74 -13.57 -8.04 -9.93
C PHE A 74 -14.74 -7.06 -9.82
N ALA A 75 -15.80 -7.46 -9.13
CA ALA A 75 -16.89 -6.56 -8.77
C ALA A 75 -16.60 -5.91 -7.40
N TYR A 76 -15.85 -4.81 -7.37
CA TYR A 76 -15.43 -4.11 -6.15
C TYR A 76 -16.56 -3.36 -5.39
N ARG A 77 -17.82 -3.60 -5.70
CA ARG A 77 -18.95 -2.83 -5.13
C ARG A 77 -19.12 -2.98 -3.60
N PRO A 78 -18.91 -4.15 -2.98
CA PRO A 78 -18.99 -4.28 -1.52
C PRO A 78 -17.63 -4.08 -0.80
N LEU A 79 -16.53 -3.81 -1.52
CA LEU A 79 -15.20 -3.76 -0.92
C LEU A 79 -15.06 -2.63 0.12
N ARG A 80 -15.84 -1.54 -0.02
CA ARG A 80 -15.83 -0.41 0.93
C ARG A 80 -16.39 -0.78 2.31
N TYR A 81 -17.45 -1.59 2.35
CA TYR A 81 -18.04 -2.06 3.62
C TYR A 81 -17.16 -3.12 4.30
N VAL A 82 -16.52 -3.98 3.52
CA VAL A 82 -15.55 -4.95 4.06
C VAL A 82 -14.30 -4.25 4.56
N ALA A 83 -13.83 -3.21 3.87
CA ALA A 83 -12.66 -2.43 4.28
C ALA A 83 -12.88 -1.71 5.63
N SER A 84 -14.08 -1.17 5.89
CA SER A 84 -14.35 -0.52 7.18
C SER A 84 -14.38 -1.52 8.34
N ILE A 85 -15.01 -2.68 8.15
CA ILE A 85 -15.02 -3.76 9.14
C ILE A 85 -13.60 -4.28 9.38
N ALA A 86 -12.82 -4.49 8.32
CA ALA A 86 -11.43 -4.92 8.40
C ALA A 86 -10.54 -3.90 9.12
N ALA A 87 -10.75 -2.59 8.90
CA ALA A 87 -10.01 -1.54 9.59
C ALA A 87 -10.30 -1.54 11.11
N VAL A 88 -11.57 -1.68 11.51
CA VAL A 88 -11.95 -1.79 12.93
C VAL A 88 -11.31 -3.03 13.56
N LEU A 89 -11.39 -4.18 12.89
CA LEU A 89 -10.77 -5.41 13.37
C LEU A 89 -9.25 -5.30 13.42
N ALA A 90 -8.60 -4.64 12.46
CA ALA A 90 -7.16 -4.44 12.45
C ALA A 90 -6.70 -3.53 13.59
N VAL A 91 -7.46 -2.48 13.92
CA VAL A 91 -7.19 -1.62 15.09
C VAL A 91 -7.36 -2.40 16.39
N LEU A 92 -8.45 -3.16 16.54
CA LEU A 92 -8.67 -4.00 17.73
C LEU A 92 -7.60 -5.08 17.87
N PHE A 93 -7.19 -5.71 16.76
CA PHE A 93 -6.13 -6.69 16.72
C PHE A 93 -4.76 -6.07 17.03
N SER A 94 -4.49 -4.87 16.53
CA SER A 94 -3.30 -4.09 16.86
C SER A 94 -3.24 -3.82 18.36
N ILE A 95 -4.31 -3.29 18.96
CA ILE A 95 -4.40 -3.07 20.41
C ILE A 95 -4.16 -4.37 21.17
N PHE A 96 -4.75 -5.49 20.73
CA PHE A 96 -4.59 -6.80 21.37
C PHE A 96 -3.14 -7.33 21.33
N ILE A 97 -2.42 -7.12 20.23
CA ILE A 97 -1.01 -7.57 20.06
C ILE A 97 -0.04 -6.63 20.80
N PHE A 98 -0.30 -5.33 20.82
CA PHE A 98 0.55 -4.31 21.45
C PHE A 98 0.21 -4.05 22.93
N GLN A 99 -0.50 -4.96 23.61
CA GLN A 99 -0.96 -4.84 25.00
C GLN A 99 0.12 -4.58 26.07
N ASN A 100 1.40 -4.52 25.70
CA ASN A 100 2.48 -4.53 26.67
C ASN A 100 2.84 -3.14 27.24
N ASN A 101 2.43 -2.00 26.66
CA ASN A 101 2.79 -0.67 27.19
C ASN A 101 1.82 0.47 26.79
N LEU A 102 0.50 0.29 26.92
CA LEU A 102 -0.41 1.44 26.89
C LEU A 102 -0.43 2.08 28.29
N THR A 103 0.63 2.82 28.63
CA THR A 103 0.68 3.63 29.85
C THR A 103 -0.18 4.87 29.65
N PHE A 104 -1.47 4.75 29.99
CA PHE A 104 -2.32 5.91 30.18
C PHE A 104 -1.86 6.60 31.47
N LYS A 105 -1.12 7.70 31.34
CA LYS A 105 -0.69 8.53 32.49
C LYS A 105 -1.95 9.24 33.00
N SER A 106 -2.72 8.52 33.82
CA SER A 106 -4.03 8.96 34.34
C SER A 106 -3.93 10.05 35.41
N GLU A 107 -2.72 10.32 35.87
CA GLU A 107 -2.45 11.25 36.96
C GLU A 107 -1.35 12.19 36.46
N ALA A 108 -1.64 13.50 36.48
CA ALA A 108 -0.63 14.51 36.22
C ALA A 108 0.45 14.35 37.30
N SER A 109 1.66 13.97 36.88
CA SER A 109 2.76 13.85 37.83
C SER A 109 3.21 15.25 38.24
N LEU A 110 3.79 15.39 39.43
CA LEU A 110 4.35 16.67 39.88
C LEU A 110 5.35 17.25 38.88
N SER A 111 6.10 16.39 38.19
CA SER A 111 7.00 16.80 37.11
C SER A 111 6.27 17.49 35.95
N ASP A 112 5.08 17.03 35.58
CA ASP A 112 4.29 17.63 34.49
C ASP A 112 3.73 18.99 34.93
N VAL A 113 3.29 19.09 36.19
CA VAL A 113 2.79 20.35 36.77
C VAL A 113 3.91 21.38 36.89
N SER A 114 5.11 20.96 37.34
CA SER A 114 6.28 21.83 37.42
C SER A 114 6.67 22.37 36.04
N GLU A 115 6.66 21.53 35.00
CA GLU A 115 6.93 21.95 33.63
C GLU A 115 5.91 23.01 33.14
N TYR A 116 4.65 22.88 33.51
CA TYR A 116 3.61 23.83 33.12
C TYR A 116 3.72 25.18 33.86
N ILE A 117 4.15 25.16 35.13
CA ILE A 117 4.45 26.39 35.90
C ILE A 117 5.69 27.09 35.32
N GLU A 118 6.77 26.34 35.04
CA GLU A 118 8.04 26.90 34.55
C GLU A 118 7.91 27.53 33.16
N ASN A 119 7.08 26.94 32.29
CA ASN A 119 6.80 27.49 30.97
C ASN A 119 5.68 28.55 30.96
N GLU A 120 5.20 28.99 32.14
CA GLU A 120 4.15 30.00 32.29
C GLU A 120 2.84 29.63 31.55
N LEU A 121 2.57 28.33 31.42
CA LEU A 121 1.39 27.79 30.72
C LEU A 121 0.14 27.71 31.61
N ILE A 122 0.29 28.03 32.90
CA ILE A 122 -0.80 28.07 33.88
C ILE A 122 -0.99 29.52 34.32
N TYR A 123 -2.20 30.02 34.09
CA TYR A 123 -2.65 31.29 34.64
C TYR A 123 -3.55 31.02 35.84
N PHE A 124 -3.18 31.51 37.01
CA PHE A 124 -4.04 31.52 38.19
C PHE A 124 -4.59 32.92 38.39
N SER A 125 -5.89 33.02 38.63
CA SER A 125 -6.47 34.29 39.06
C SER A 125 -6.18 34.56 40.53
N ASP A 126 -6.18 35.83 40.95
CA ASP A 126 -5.94 36.23 42.34
C ASP A 126 -6.91 35.54 43.33
N LEU A 127 -8.15 35.30 42.92
CA LEU A 127 -9.15 34.60 43.72
C LEU A 127 -8.81 33.11 43.90
N GLU A 128 -8.35 32.45 42.84
CA GLU A 128 -7.93 31.04 42.91
C GLU A 128 -6.66 30.87 43.74
N LEU A 129 -5.70 31.80 43.62
CA LEU A 129 -4.50 31.83 44.46
C LEU A 129 -4.86 32.04 45.92
N GLN A 130 -5.82 32.93 46.21
CA GLN A 130 -6.27 33.18 47.57
C GLN A 130 -6.94 31.96 48.19
N GLU A 131 -7.77 31.24 47.42
CA GLU A 131 -8.38 29.99 47.87
C GLU A 131 -7.32 28.91 48.14
N LEU A 132 -6.35 28.73 47.24
CA LEU A 132 -5.23 27.79 47.42
C LEU A 132 -4.38 28.10 48.67
N ILE A 133 -4.08 29.38 48.90
CA ILE A 133 -3.29 29.82 50.05
C ILE A 133 -4.09 29.69 51.35
N SER A 134 -5.40 29.96 51.33
CA SER A 134 -6.25 29.91 52.52
C SER A 134 -6.52 28.48 53.00
N GLU A 135 -6.53 27.51 52.10
CA GLU A 135 -6.69 26.07 52.41
C GLU A 135 -5.41 25.44 52.98
N GLN A 136 -4.27 26.11 52.89
CA GLN A 136 -3.03 25.68 53.55
C GLN A 136 -2.85 26.49 54.85
N PRO A 137 -2.63 25.85 56.01
CA PRO A 137 -2.20 26.61 57.18
C PRO A 137 -0.89 27.29 56.82
N ILE A 138 -0.83 28.62 56.95
CA ILE A 138 0.41 29.38 56.75
C ILE A 138 1.47 28.72 57.63
N ASN A 139 2.45 28.08 57.00
CA ASN A 139 3.48 27.33 57.70
C ASN A 139 4.20 28.29 58.66
N ASP A 140 4.36 27.90 59.93
CA ASP A 140 4.96 28.76 60.96
C ASP A 140 6.39 29.22 60.60
N GLU A 141 7.05 28.56 59.64
CA GLU A 141 8.31 29.04 59.04
C GLU A 141 8.20 30.40 58.36
N VAL A 142 7.09 30.70 57.67
CA VAL A 142 6.85 32.03 57.07
C VAL A 142 6.56 33.07 58.15
N SER A 143 5.91 32.67 59.24
CA SER A 143 5.68 33.54 60.40
C SER A 143 6.95 33.83 61.20
N ASN A 144 7.97 32.96 61.10
CA ASN A 144 9.24 33.08 61.82
C ASN A 144 10.37 33.72 60.99
N THR A 145 10.12 34.08 59.71
CA THR A 145 11.08 34.88 58.96
C THR A 145 11.07 36.31 59.49
N THR A 146 12.13 36.67 60.22
CA THR A 146 12.42 38.07 60.56
C THR A 146 12.90 38.79 59.31
N ILE A 147 11.99 39.47 58.62
CA ILE A 147 12.32 40.39 57.53
C ILE A 147 12.93 41.64 58.15
N SER A 148 14.10 42.06 57.66
CA SER A 148 14.73 43.31 58.14
C SER A 148 13.89 44.51 57.70
N ASN A 149 13.80 45.53 58.56
CA ASN A 149 13.15 46.80 58.17
C ASN A 149 13.79 47.41 56.92
N GLU A 150 15.08 47.18 56.69
CA GLU A 150 15.79 47.66 55.50
C GLU A 150 15.32 46.94 54.23
N GLU A 151 15.14 45.62 54.29
CA GLU A 151 14.61 44.80 53.18
C GLU A 151 13.13 45.16 52.88
N LEU A 152 12.36 45.41 53.94
CA LEU A 152 10.96 45.80 53.84
C LEU A 152 10.81 47.20 53.23
N LEU A 153 11.67 48.13 53.63
CA LEU A 153 11.73 49.48 53.05
C LEU A 153 12.20 49.44 51.59
N ASP A 154 13.17 48.59 51.25
CA ASP A 154 13.64 48.44 49.88
C ASP A 154 12.53 47.93 48.96
N TYR A 155 11.81 46.86 49.37
CA TYR A 155 10.66 46.33 48.63
C TYR A 155 9.54 47.37 48.45
N LEU A 156 9.15 48.05 49.53
CA LEU A 156 8.13 49.09 49.46
C LEU A 156 8.58 50.27 48.62
N SER A 157 9.87 50.62 48.64
CA SER A 157 10.40 51.68 47.78
C SER A 157 10.40 51.27 46.32
N TYR A 158 10.67 49.99 46.02
CA TYR A 158 10.63 49.44 44.68
C TYR A 158 9.20 49.47 44.11
N THR A 159 8.21 49.00 44.88
CA THR A 159 6.80 48.99 44.46
C THR A 159 6.21 50.40 44.37
N LEU A 160 6.49 51.29 45.34
CA LEU A 160 6.03 52.68 45.30
C LEU A 160 6.73 53.52 44.22
N ARG A 161 7.94 53.14 43.79
CA ARG A 161 8.63 53.81 42.69
C ARG A 161 8.04 53.46 41.33
N ASP A 162 7.45 52.27 41.21
CA ASP A 162 6.75 51.84 39.99
C ASP A 162 5.38 52.54 39.86
N ASP A 163 4.74 52.91 40.99
CA ASP A 163 3.47 53.66 41.02
C ASP A 163 3.61 55.16 40.71
N HIS A 164 4.82 55.68 40.43
CA HIS A 164 5.01 57.09 40.04
C HIS A 164 4.73 57.40 38.57
N ILE A 165 3.95 56.56 37.85
CA ILE A 165 3.46 56.88 36.51
C ILE A 165 2.17 57.73 36.51
N PHE A 166 1.49 57.95 37.64
CA PHE A 166 0.31 58.84 37.65
C PHE A 166 0.26 59.79 38.86
N ASN A 167 0.93 60.93 38.71
CA ASN A 167 0.49 62.19 39.30
C ASN A 167 0.94 63.37 38.41
N GLU A 168 0.25 63.53 37.28
CA GLU A 168 -0.25 64.84 36.78
C GLU A 168 -1.54 64.61 35.97
#